data_AF-A0A1X2HST7-F1
#
_entry.id   AF-A0A1X2HST7-F1
#
_cell.length_a   1.000
_cell.length_b   1.000
_cell.length_c   1.000
_cell.angle_alpha   90.00
_cell.angle_beta   90.00
_cell.angle_gamma   90.00
#
_symmetry.space_group_name_H-M   'P 1'
#
loop_
_entity.id
_entity.type
_entity.pdbx_description
1 polymer ?
#
loop_
_entity_poly.entity_id
_entity_poly.type
_entity_poly.pdbx_seq_one_letter_code
_entity_poly.pdbx_strand_id
1 'polypeptide(L)'
;MSCHEDAGHKAQDAVPTGDTESPKTPPMASTNGSGKIPTQTEAEHSITDKSAVGSFNTLVKYPPPPPPPPTASPEAIKTEVKPKPRAFILWRVAFLILVNAAIPITLYYIFKHFLPTVWALAASPSAACFFISVILALANGDPKLMLMRESLLAACLGILCSITLLPIRIRSFELKPVVYYLGHDLLPSRPVEFYDKPPQKRIYFYWCNSDYCRRHMRLLTAIDIVILELEFGLKLLYILTFEIDTVFILSSTTLATATIIILCINTWYAMAIKKRMELEEPQMLQQAGAIINPV
;
A
#
# COMPACT_ATOMS: atom_id res chain seq x y z
N MET A 1 -1.01 -13.68 -17.73
CA MET A 1 -0.11 -12.84 -16.91
C MET A 1 0.02 -13.52 -15.56
N SER A 2 1.05 -14.36 -15.38
CA SER A 2 1.20 -15.17 -14.15
C SER A 2 1.89 -14.33 -13.08
N CYS A 3 1.16 -13.93 -12.04
CA CYS A 3 1.75 -13.28 -10.87
C CYS A 3 2.43 -14.35 -10.00
N HIS A 4 3.70 -14.64 -10.29
CA HIS A 4 4.56 -15.39 -9.39
C HIS A 4 5.02 -14.46 -8.26
N GLU A 5 4.53 -14.68 -7.05
CA GLU A 5 5.12 -14.09 -5.84
C GLU A 5 6.19 -15.07 -5.34
N ASP A 6 7.44 -14.64 -5.29
CA ASP A 6 8.51 -15.37 -4.62
C ASP A 6 8.20 -15.40 -3.12
N ALA A 7 7.56 -16.47 -2.67
CA ALA A 7 7.37 -16.77 -1.26
C ALA A 7 8.72 -17.13 -0.65
N GLY A 8 9.51 -16.13 -0.25
CA GLY A 8 10.83 -16.37 0.29
C GLY A 8 11.41 -15.20 1.07
N HIS A 9 11.03 -15.06 2.34
CA HIS A 9 11.96 -14.76 3.44
C HIS A 9 11.26 -14.94 4.79
N LYS A 10 11.29 -16.17 5.31
CA LYS A 10 11.10 -16.44 6.73
C LYS A 10 11.87 -17.70 7.12
N ALA A 11 13.14 -17.54 7.47
CA ALA A 11 13.89 -18.47 8.30
C ALA A 11 15.16 -17.76 8.78
N GLN A 12 15.24 -17.47 10.08
CA GLN A 12 16.43 -17.72 10.91
C GLN A 12 16.14 -17.31 12.35
N ASP A 13 15.71 -18.29 13.13
CA ASP A 13 15.91 -18.30 14.58
C ASP A 13 17.09 -19.24 14.90
N ALA A 14 18.09 -18.64 15.57
CA ALA A 14 19.00 -19.12 16.62
C ALA A 14 19.69 -20.51 16.55
N VAL A 15 21.02 -20.52 16.80
CA VAL A 15 21.71 -21.00 18.04
C VAL A 15 23.27 -20.95 17.87
N PRO A 16 24.08 -20.81 18.96
CA PRO A 16 25.40 -20.16 18.96
C PRO A 16 26.60 -21.07 19.28
N THR A 17 27.81 -20.60 18.95
CA THR A 17 29.18 -20.85 19.51
C THR A 17 30.14 -20.23 18.48
N GLY A 18 31.27 -19.57 18.74
CA GLY A 18 32.27 -19.57 19.78
C GLY A 18 33.54 -18.93 19.16
N ASP A 19 34.27 -18.17 19.97
CA ASP A 19 35.71 -17.89 19.95
C ASP A 19 36.42 -17.17 18.76
N THR A 20 36.84 -15.93 19.07
CA THR A 20 38.23 -15.41 19.05
C THR A 20 39.23 -15.99 18.02
N GLU A 21 39.55 -15.24 16.96
CA GLU A 21 40.94 -14.91 16.59
C GLU A 21 41.01 -13.82 15.50
N SER A 22 42.04 -12.98 15.59
CA SER A 22 42.46 -11.91 14.68
C SER A 22 43.79 -12.36 14.03
N PRO A 23 44.55 -11.57 13.24
CA PRO A 23 44.29 -10.82 12.00
C PRO A 23 45.19 -11.29 10.83
N LYS A 24 44.87 -10.97 9.56
CA LYS A 24 45.89 -10.69 8.51
C LYS A 24 45.31 -10.17 7.18
N THR A 25 45.71 -8.96 6.81
CA THR A 25 45.81 -8.39 5.45
C THR A 25 47.15 -8.79 4.80
N PRO A 26 47.50 -8.43 3.53
CA PRO A 26 46.78 -8.16 2.26
C PRO A 26 47.52 -8.92 1.08
N PRO A 27 47.70 -8.47 -0.20
CA PRO A 27 46.98 -7.55 -1.13
C PRO A 27 46.80 -8.08 -2.60
N MET A 28 46.18 -7.23 -3.46
CA MET A 28 46.32 -7.05 -4.94
C MET A 28 45.76 -8.06 -5.96
N ALA A 29 44.94 -7.53 -6.90
CA ALA A 29 45.02 -7.61 -8.39
C ALA A 29 43.65 -7.20 -8.99
N SER A 30 43.47 -6.01 -9.57
CA SER A 30 43.72 -5.65 -10.97
C SER A 30 43.26 -6.69 -12.01
N THR A 31 42.16 -6.40 -12.73
CA THR A 31 42.13 -6.56 -14.19
C THR A 31 40.92 -5.87 -14.82
N ASN A 32 41.23 -5.15 -15.89
CA ASN A 32 40.33 -4.45 -16.81
C ASN A 32 39.45 -5.43 -17.62
N GLY A 33 38.25 -4.99 -17.99
CA GLY A 33 37.39 -5.71 -18.93
C GLY A 33 36.46 -4.75 -19.67
N SER A 34 37.00 -4.11 -20.71
CA SER A 34 36.29 -3.30 -21.70
C SER A 34 35.36 -4.18 -22.54
N GLY A 35 34.06 -3.87 -22.55
CA GLY A 35 33.02 -4.58 -23.31
C GLY A 35 32.26 -3.62 -24.22
N LYS A 36 32.45 -3.82 -25.53
CA LYS A 36 31.90 -3.06 -26.66
C LYS A 36 30.38 -2.92 -26.66
N ILE A 37 29.94 -1.71 -27.01
CA ILE A 37 28.62 -1.34 -27.50
C ILE A 37 28.53 -1.72 -28.99
N PRO A 38 27.48 -2.41 -29.46
CA PRO A 38 27.11 -2.41 -30.87
C PRO A 38 25.95 -1.45 -31.13
N THR A 39 26.24 -0.51 -32.02
CA THR A 39 25.35 0.34 -32.79
C THR A 39 24.50 -0.48 -33.79
N GLN A 40 23.20 -0.22 -33.85
CA GLN A 40 22.31 -0.43 -35.00
C GLN A 40 21.35 0.78 -34.97
N THR A 41 21.37 1.77 -35.86
CA THR A 41 21.15 1.79 -37.32
C THR A 41 19.82 1.16 -37.74
N GLU A 42 18.79 2.01 -37.72
CA GLU A 42 17.94 2.36 -38.87
C GLU A 42 17.36 1.22 -39.73
N ALA A 43 16.04 1.05 -39.65
CA ALA A 43 15.22 0.63 -40.78
C ALA A 43 13.78 1.15 -40.58
N GLU A 44 13.41 2.11 -41.42
CA GLU A 44 12.02 2.37 -41.78
C GLU A 44 11.35 1.08 -42.27
N HIS A 45 10.13 0.80 -41.79
CA HIS A 45 9.18 0.04 -42.59
C HIS A 45 7.76 0.50 -42.32
N SER A 46 7.29 1.35 -43.23
CA SER A 46 5.88 1.55 -43.55
C SER A 46 5.30 0.23 -44.06
N ILE A 47 4.29 -0.32 -43.37
CA ILE A 47 3.38 -1.31 -43.93
C ILE A 47 1.95 -0.91 -43.53
N THR A 48 1.21 -0.57 -44.58
CA THR A 48 -0.23 -0.37 -44.61
C THR A 48 -0.87 -1.72 -44.91
N ASP A 49 -1.74 -2.23 -44.04
CA ASP A 49 -2.72 -3.29 -44.35
C ASP A 49 -3.86 -3.18 -43.33
N LYS A 50 -5.05 -2.64 -43.66
CA LYS A 50 -6.17 -3.23 -44.40
C LYS A 50 -6.63 -4.61 -43.87
N SER A 51 -7.85 -4.58 -43.31
CA SER A 51 -8.86 -5.64 -43.29
C SER A 51 -8.44 -7.06 -42.90
N ALA A 52 -8.78 -7.45 -41.67
CA ALA A 52 -9.34 -8.77 -41.40
C ALA A 52 -10.18 -8.73 -40.11
N VAL A 53 -11.49 -8.49 -40.25
CA VAL A 53 -12.48 -8.83 -39.21
C VAL A 53 -12.61 -10.36 -39.23
N GLY A 54 -11.66 -11.03 -38.58
CA GLY A 54 -11.70 -12.47 -38.34
C GLY A 54 -12.54 -12.75 -37.11
N SER A 55 -13.75 -13.24 -37.32
CA SER A 55 -14.65 -13.77 -36.28
C SER A 55 -14.02 -15.00 -35.63
N PHE A 56 -13.24 -14.80 -34.57
CA PHE A 56 -12.55 -15.85 -33.82
C PHE A 56 -13.50 -16.45 -32.76
N ASN A 57 -14.49 -17.21 -33.21
CA ASN A 57 -15.22 -18.15 -32.34
C ASN A 57 -14.42 -19.46 -32.24
N THR A 58 -13.23 -19.42 -31.65
CA THR A 58 -12.62 -20.65 -31.10
C THR A 58 -13.41 -21.00 -29.86
N LEU A 59 -14.37 -21.89 -30.05
CA LEU A 59 -15.01 -22.68 -29.00
C LEU A 59 -13.90 -23.43 -28.28
N VAL A 60 -13.37 -22.83 -27.20
CA VAL A 60 -12.40 -23.47 -26.31
C VAL A 60 -13.10 -24.68 -25.72
N LYS A 61 -12.81 -25.85 -26.29
CA LYS A 61 -13.27 -27.14 -25.82
C LYS A 61 -12.57 -27.39 -24.49
N TYR A 62 -13.22 -27.03 -23.40
CA TYR A 62 -12.72 -27.30 -22.06
C TYR A 62 -12.49 -28.82 -21.93
N PRO A 63 -11.34 -29.26 -21.40
CA PRO A 63 -11.15 -30.66 -21.07
C PRO A 63 -12.27 -31.11 -20.12
N PRO A 64 -12.74 -32.36 -20.24
CA PRO A 64 -13.75 -32.90 -19.34
C PRO A 64 -13.26 -32.71 -17.89
N PRO A 65 -14.16 -32.34 -16.97
CA PRO A 65 -13.80 -32.12 -15.58
C PRO A 65 -13.11 -33.39 -15.02
N PRO A 66 -12.06 -33.24 -14.20
CA PRO A 66 -11.43 -34.38 -13.55
C PRO A 66 -12.48 -35.17 -12.76
N PRO A 67 -12.34 -36.51 -12.67
CA PRO A 67 -13.25 -37.34 -11.89
C PRO A 67 -13.33 -36.80 -10.46
N PRO A 68 -14.52 -36.81 -9.85
CA PRO A 68 -14.70 -36.30 -8.50
C PRO A 68 -13.74 -37.03 -7.54
N PRO A 69 -13.03 -36.31 -6.67
CA PRO A 69 -12.19 -36.95 -5.66
C PRO A 69 -13.03 -37.92 -4.82
N PRO A 70 -12.44 -39.05 -4.37
CA PRO A 70 -13.15 -40.04 -3.57
C PRO A 70 -13.83 -39.35 -2.38
N THR A 71 -15.14 -39.58 -2.29
CA THR A 71 -16.05 -39.03 -1.29
C THR A 71 -15.47 -39.16 0.11
N ALA A 72 -14.76 -38.12 0.55
CA ALA A 72 -14.38 -37.98 1.95
C ALA A 72 -15.68 -37.78 2.74
N SER A 73 -15.84 -38.61 3.77
CA SER A 73 -17.00 -38.65 4.64
C SER A 73 -17.42 -37.24 5.10
N PRO A 74 -18.71 -36.89 5.05
CA PRO A 74 -19.22 -35.59 5.45
C PRO A 74 -19.25 -35.47 6.99
N GLU A 75 -18.08 -35.46 7.64
CA GLU A 75 -17.98 -34.88 8.98
C GLU A 75 -18.06 -33.36 8.84
N ALA A 76 -19.30 -32.89 8.87
CA ALA A 76 -19.68 -31.50 8.82
C ALA A 76 -19.03 -30.74 9.99
N ILE A 77 -17.87 -30.14 9.74
CA ILE A 77 -17.32 -29.09 10.60
C ILE A 77 -18.20 -27.85 10.42
N LYS A 78 -19.28 -27.82 11.20
CA LYS A 78 -20.19 -26.68 11.32
C LYS A 78 -19.45 -25.55 12.01
N THR A 79 -18.64 -24.80 11.25
CA THR A 79 -17.98 -23.60 11.74
C THR A 79 -19.02 -22.51 11.88
N GLU A 80 -19.60 -22.40 13.08
CA GLU A 80 -20.49 -21.31 13.45
C GLU A 80 -19.73 -19.97 13.31
N VAL A 81 -19.98 -19.25 12.22
CA VAL A 81 -19.33 -17.97 11.95
C VAL A 81 -19.99 -16.89 12.82
N LYS A 82 -19.48 -16.72 14.04
CA LYS A 82 -19.93 -15.66 14.95
C LYS A 82 -19.75 -14.29 14.26
N PRO A 83 -20.81 -13.49 14.05
CA PRO A 83 -20.70 -12.20 13.40
C PRO A 83 -19.82 -11.29 14.26
N LYS A 84 -18.68 -10.87 13.71
CA LYS A 84 -17.74 -9.98 14.40
C LYS A 84 -18.43 -8.62 14.61
N PRO A 85 -18.55 -8.14 15.85
CA PRO A 85 -19.37 -6.97 16.15
C PRO A 85 -18.79 -5.73 15.49
N ARG A 86 -19.64 -4.96 14.80
CA ARG A 86 -19.31 -3.65 14.20
C ARG A 86 -18.67 -2.67 15.20
N ALA A 87 -18.88 -2.89 16.50
CA ALA A 87 -18.21 -2.20 17.59
C ALA A 87 -16.67 -2.24 17.52
N PHE A 88 -16.08 -3.30 16.97
CA PHE A 88 -14.62 -3.41 16.85
C PHE A 88 -14.03 -2.38 15.87
N ILE A 89 -14.75 -2.06 14.80
CA ILE A 89 -14.34 -1.04 13.81
C ILE A 89 -14.43 0.34 14.45
N LEU A 90 -15.53 0.61 15.16
CA LEU A 90 -15.77 1.90 15.83
C LEU A 90 -14.74 2.15 16.94
N TRP A 91 -14.42 1.12 17.73
CA TRP A 91 -13.35 1.17 18.72
C TRP A 91 -11.97 1.40 18.08
N ARG A 92 -11.69 0.78 16.92
CA ARG A 92 -10.44 1.04 16.17
C ARG A 92 -10.34 2.48 15.70
N VAL A 93 -11.41 3.08 15.18
CA VAL A 93 -11.42 4.48 14.74
C VAL A 93 -11.26 5.43 15.93
N ALA A 94 -11.98 5.19 17.02
CA ALA A 94 -11.84 5.99 18.24
C ALA A 94 -10.42 5.88 18.83
N PHE A 95 -9.85 4.67 18.83
CA PHE A 95 -8.47 4.43 19.24
C PHE A 95 -7.49 5.15 18.30
N LEU A 96 -7.69 5.11 16.98
CA LEU A 96 -6.85 5.81 16.02
C LEU A 96 -6.85 7.32 16.25
N ILE A 97 -8.01 7.92 16.54
CA ILE A 97 -8.17 9.34 16.87
C ILE A 97 -7.44 9.66 18.18
N LEU A 98 -7.66 8.86 19.22
CA LEU A 98 -7.00 9.03 20.52
C LEU A 98 -5.48 8.92 20.39
N VAL A 99 -5.01 7.93 19.64
CA VAL A 99 -3.59 7.65 19.42
C VAL A 99 -2.95 8.73 18.57
N ASN A 100 -3.60 9.22 17.51
CA ASN A 100 -3.09 10.35 16.74
C ASN A 100 -3.05 11.66 17.54
N ALA A 101 -3.91 11.84 18.54
CA ALA A 101 -3.86 12.99 19.44
C ALA A 101 -2.80 12.82 20.54
N ALA A 102 -2.71 11.62 21.14
CA ALA A 102 -1.87 11.35 22.30
C ALA A 102 -0.42 11.05 21.91
N ILE A 103 -0.15 10.32 20.83
CA ILE A 103 1.21 9.96 20.40
C ILE A 103 2.07 11.20 20.17
N PRO A 104 1.67 12.24 19.42
CA PRO A 104 2.53 13.40 19.21
C PRO A 104 2.92 14.08 20.53
N ILE A 105 1.99 14.12 21.49
CA ILE A 105 2.20 14.69 22.83
C ILE A 105 3.18 13.81 23.63
N THR A 106 2.91 12.50 23.72
CA THR A 106 3.74 11.57 24.47
C THR A 106 5.14 11.42 23.85
N LEU A 107 5.21 11.33 22.52
CA LEU A 107 6.45 11.22 21.76
C LEU A 107 7.30 12.47 21.95
N TYR A 108 6.70 13.67 21.99
CA TYR A 108 7.42 14.91 22.33
C TYR A 108 8.09 14.84 23.71
N TYR A 109 7.37 14.36 24.72
CA TYR A 109 7.92 14.23 26.08
C TYR A 109 9.00 13.15 26.20
N ILE A 110 8.88 12.05 25.46
CA ILE A 110 9.88 10.97 25.44
C ILE A 110 11.13 11.40 24.64
N PHE A 111 10.95 11.94 23.44
CA PHE A 111 12.06 12.35 22.57
C PHE A 111 12.90 13.48 23.16
N LYS A 112 12.31 14.31 24.03
CA LYS A 112 13.07 15.32 24.81
C LYS A 112 14.29 14.73 25.52
N HIS A 113 14.26 13.45 25.89
CA HIS A 113 15.38 12.76 26.54
C HIS A 113 16.35 12.01 25.62
N PHE A 114 16.01 11.79 24.35
CA PHE A 114 16.75 10.89 23.43
C PHE A 114 17.37 11.58 22.21
N LEU A 115 17.36 12.91 22.14
CA LEU A 115 17.88 13.74 21.03
C LEU A 115 19.25 13.32 20.42
N PRO A 116 20.21 12.69 21.14
CA PRO A 116 21.44 12.20 20.50
C PRO A 116 21.23 11.04 19.51
N THR A 117 20.27 10.13 19.77
CA THR A 117 20.07 8.88 19.01
C THR A 117 19.19 9.08 17.76
N VAL A 118 18.44 10.18 17.72
CA VAL A 118 17.43 10.52 16.70
C VAL A 118 18.05 10.85 15.35
N TRP A 119 19.34 11.20 15.31
CA TRP A 119 20.09 11.46 14.08
C TRP A 119 20.09 10.26 13.11
N ALA A 120 19.99 9.03 13.61
CA ALA A 120 19.90 7.82 12.77
C ALA A 120 18.49 7.61 12.18
N LEU A 121 17.43 8.04 12.89
CA LEU A 121 16.03 7.94 12.44
C LEU A 121 15.66 9.10 11.50
N ALA A 122 16.27 10.27 11.69
CA ALA A 122 16.21 11.44 10.82
C ALA A 122 16.75 11.18 9.40
N ALA A 123 17.47 10.08 9.19
CA ALA A 123 17.89 9.63 7.85
C ALA A 123 16.74 9.07 7.00
N SER A 124 15.57 8.77 7.60
CA SER A 124 14.39 8.47 6.79
C SER A 124 13.79 9.78 6.24
N PRO A 125 13.43 9.85 4.94
CA PRO A 125 12.94 11.08 4.32
C PRO A 125 11.72 11.69 5.02
N SER A 126 10.85 10.84 5.59
CA SER A 126 9.65 11.26 6.33
C SER A 126 9.98 11.85 7.70
N ALA A 127 10.98 11.30 8.41
CA ALA A 127 11.44 11.87 9.67
C ALA A 127 12.19 13.18 9.45
N ALA A 128 12.99 13.29 8.39
CA ALA A 128 13.67 14.53 8.03
C ALA A 128 12.69 15.70 7.87
N CYS A 129 11.59 15.52 7.13
CA CYS A 129 10.55 16.55 6.98
C CYS A 129 9.93 16.97 8.32
N PHE A 130 9.68 16.01 9.21
CA PHE A 130 9.15 16.28 10.55
C PHE A 130 10.14 17.06 11.42
N PHE A 131 11.41 16.65 11.46
CA PHE A 131 12.45 17.33 12.24
C PHE A 131 12.77 18.70 11.70
N ILE A 132 12.87 18.87 10.38
CA ILE A 132 13.03 20.18 9.74
C ILE A 132 11.88 21.10 10.13
N SER A 133 10.64 20.61 10.13
CA SER A 133 9.48 21.40 10.53
C SER A 133 9.51 21.80 12.01
N VAL A 134 9.92 20.89 12.90
CA VAL A 134 10.06 21.16 14.34
C VAL A 134 11.17 22.18 14.59
N ILE A 135 12.32 22.03 13.93
CA ILE A 135 13.46 22.94 14.08
C ILE A 135 13.10 24.34 13.55
N LEU A 136 12.44 24.44 12.39
CA LEU A 136 11.96 25.73 11.88
C LEU A 136 10.96 26.40 12.82
N ALA A 137 10.03 25.63 13.41
CA ALA A 137 9.07 26.17 14.37
C ALA A 137 9.75 26.66 15.66
N LEU A 138 10.73 25.92 16.18
CA LEU A 138 11.48 26.30 17.37
C LEU A 138 12.41 27.50 17.13
N ALA A 139 12.99 27.63 15.94
CA ALA A 139 13.95 28.69 15.62
C ALA A 139 13.29 30.09 15.53
N ASN A 140 12.05 30.16 15.07
CA ASN A 140 11.41 31.43 14.75
C ASN A 140 10.36 31.87 15.77
N GLY A 141 9.89 30.98 16.67
CA GLY A 141 8.91 31.32 17.71
C GLY A 141 7.55 31.81 17.20
N ASP A 142 7.34 31.82 15.88
CA ASP A 142 6.12 32.32 15.25
C ASP A 142 5.07 31.19 15.16
N PRO A 143 3.89 31.34 15.78
CA PRO A 143 2.82 30.35 15.71
C PRO A 143 2.39 30.00 14.27
N LYS A 144 2.62 30.88 13.29
CA LYS A 144 2.38 30.59 11.88
C LYS A 144 3.18 29.38 11.37
N LEU A 145 4.38 29.15 11.91
CA LEU A 145 5.23 28.03 11.50
C LEU A 145 4.79 26.70 12.11
N MET A 146 4.14 26.72 13.28
CA MET A 146 3.50 25.51 13.82
C MET A 146 2.33 25.06 12.93
N LEU A 147 1.55 26.00 12.41
CA LEU A 147 0.48 25.72 11.44
C LEU A 147 1.02 25.20 10.10
N MET A 148 2.14 25.74 9.62
CA MET A 148 2.79 25.23 8.40
C MET A 148 3.23 23.78 8.53
N ARG A 149 3.72 23.36 9.69
CA ARG A 149 4.19 21.97 9.92
C ARG A 149 3.11 20.93 9.63
N GLU A 150 1.89 21.15 10.11
CA GLU A 150 0.78 20.22 9.89
C GLU A 150 0.39 20.13 8.41
N SER A 151 0.37 21.28 7.71
CA SER A 151 0.12 21.33 6.28
C SER A 151 1.24 20.68 5.45
N LEU A 152 2.50 20.82 5.88
CA LEU A 152 3.64 20.19 5.22
C LEU A 152 3.57 18.67 5.34
N LEU A 153 3.12 18.14 6.47
CA LEU A 153 2.91 16.69 6.62
C LEU A 153 1.86 16.17 5.64
N ALA A 154 0.75 16.88 5.45
CA ALA A 154 -0.27 16.52 4.46
C ALA A 154 0.30 16.55 3.03
N ALA A 155 1.08 17.58 2.68
CA ALA A 155 1.76 17.67 1.38
C ALA A 155 2.77 16.53 1.16
N CYS A 156 3.59 16.22 2.17
CA CYS A 156 4.53 15.10 2.12
C CYS A 156 3.81 13.76 1.96
N LEU A 157 2.68 13.55 2.65
CA LEU A 157 1.85 12.37 2.47
C LEU A 157 1.24 12.31 1.07
N GLY A 158 0.79 13.45 0.53
CA GLY A 158 0.34 13.57 -0.86
C GLY A 158 1.42 13.14 -1.85
N ILE A 159 2.63 13.68 -1.73
CA ILE A 159 3.78 13.31 -2.59
C ILE A 159 4.12 11.82 -2.45
N LEU A 160 4.14 11.28 -1.23
CA LEU A 160 4.44 9.86 -1.01
C LEU A 160 3.37 8.97 -1.67
N CYS A 161 2.09 9.31 -1.51
CA CYS A 161 0.99 8.65 -2.19
C CYS A 161 1.14 8.75 -3.72
N SER A 162 1.53 9.91 -4.26
CA SER A 162 1.80 10.11 -5.69
C SER A 162 2.90 9.20 -6.21
N ILE A 163 3.98 8.99 -5.44
CA ILE A 163 5.04 8.04 -5.81
C ILE A 163 4.48 6.61 -5.88
N THR A 164 3.61 6.20 -4.94
CA THR A 164 3.00 4.86 -4.97
C THR A 164 1.97 4.66 -6.07
N LEU A 165 1.44 5.75 -6.62
CA LEU A 165 0.49 5.70 -7.73
C LEU A 165 1.17 5.31 -9.05
N LEU A 166 2.45 5.69 -9.21
CA LEU A 166 3.24 5.33 -10.38
C LEU A 166 3.41 3.80 -10.41
N PRO A 167 2.91 3.11 -11.44
CA PRO A 167 3.02 1.66 -11.55
C PRO A 167 4.45 1.29 -11.97
N ILE A 168 5.40 1.46 -11.05
CA ILE A 168 6.80 1.10 -11.24
C ILE A 168 6.91 -0.41 -11.03
N ARG A 169 7.19 -1.13 -12.13
CA ARG A 169 7.51 -2.55 -12.11
C ARG A 169 9.01 -2.72 -12.34
N ILE A 170 9.77 -2.98 -11.27
CA ILE A 170 11.21 -3.24 -11.35
C ILE A 170 11.43 -4.74 -11.16
N ARG A 171 11.69 -5.46 -12.26
CA ARG A 171 11.92 -6.93 -12.32
C ARG A 171 10.87 -7.76 -11.59
N SER A 172 11.05 -7.99 -10.29
CA SER A 172 10.16 -8.78 -9.41
C SER A 172 9.31 -7.93 -8.47
N PHE A 173 9.64 -6.64 -8.29
CA PHE A 173 8.92 -5.76 -7.38
C PHE A 173 7.85 -4.96 -8.14
N GLU A 174 6.59 -5.15 -7.73
CA GLU A 174 5.46 -4.34 -8.18
C GLU A 174 5.04 -3.43 -7.02
N LEU A 175 5.29 -2.13 -7.17
CA LEU A 175 4.84 -1.15 -6.19
C LEU A 175 3.30 -1.06 -6.26
N LYS A 176 2.66 -1.36 -5.13
CA LYS A 176 1.20 -1.30 -5.00
C LYS A 176 0.80 0.05 -4.42
N PRO A 177 -0.40 0.57 -4.77
CA PRO A 177 -0.88 1.83 -4.22
C PRO A 177 -1.03 1.72 -2.69
N VAL A 178 -0.84 2.82 -1.95
CA VAL A 178 -0.96 2.84 -0.48
C VAL A 178 -2.26 2.20 0.02
N VAL A 179 -3.37 2.47 -0.67
CA VAL A 179 -4.69 1.93 -0.31
C VAL A 179 -4.73 0.39 -0.36
N TYR A 180 -3.91 -0.26 -1.19
CA TYR A 180 -3.80 -1.72 -1.19
C TYR A 180 -3.25 -2.25 0.14
N TYR A 181 -2.19 -1.63 0.67
CA TYR A 181 -1.59 -2.00 1.94
C TYR A 181 -2.54 -1.71 3.11
N LEU A 182 -3.24 -0.58 3.05
CA LEU A 182 -4.25 -0.24 4.05
C LEU A 182 -5.42 -1.24 4.04
N GLY A 183 -5.90 -1.61 2.85
CA GLY A 183 -6.95 -2.61 2.68
C GLY A 183 -6.54 -3.98 3.21
N HIS A 184 -5.26 -4.34 3.10
CA HIS A 184 -4.72 -5.59 3.61
C HIS A 184 -4.85 -5.71 5.14
N ASP A 185 -4.64 -4.62 5.87
CA ASP A 185 -4.70 -4.60 7.34
C ASP A 185 -6.11 -4.35 7.89
N LEU A 186 -6.97 -3.70 7.09
CA LEU A 186 -8.34 -3.37 7.48
C LEU A 186 -9.33 -4.50 7.19
N LEU A 187 -9.09 -5.34 6.19
CA LEU A 187 -10.01 -6.38 5.74
C LEU A 187 -9.45 -7.78 6.05
N PRO A 188 -9.56 -8.26 7.30
CA PRO A 188 -9.23 -9.64 7.62
C PRO A 188 -10.17 -10.56 6.84
N SER A 189 -9.63 -11.19 5.82
CA SER A 189 -10.34 -12.05 4.90
C SER A 189 -9.77 -13.46 4.99
N ARG A 190 -10.63 -14.47 4.90
CA ARG A 190 -10.18 -15.87 4.89
C ARG A 190 -9.26 -16.07 3.69
N PRO A 191 -8.08 -16.69 3.87
CA PRO A 191 -7.19 -16.98 2.76
C PRO A 191 -7.90 -17.86 1.73
N VAL A 192 -7.47 -17.75 0.48
CA VAL A 192 -7.93 -18.58 -0.63
C VAL A 192 -7.00 -19.79 -0.70
N GLU A 193 -7.59 -20.98 -0.61
CA GLU A 193 -6.88 -22.26 -0.68
C GLU A 193 -6.89 -22.78 -2.13
N PHE A 194 -5.75 -23.30 -2.56
CA PHE A 194 -5.55 -23.93 -3.86
C PHE A 194 -5.05 -25.35 -3.65
N TYR A 195 -5.33 -26.24 -4.60
CA TYR A 195 -4.84 -27.62 -4.53
C TYR A 195 -3.31 -27.70 -4.58
N ASP A 196 -2.68 -26.93 -5.48
CA ASP A 196 -1.25 -27.05 -5.77
C ASP A 196 -0.42 -25.85 -5.27
N LYS A 197 -1.05 -24.86 -4.63
CA LYS A 197 -0.37 -23.62 -4.21
C LYS A 197 -0.63 -23.34 -2.72
N PRO A 198 0.35 -22.74 -2.02
CA PRO A 198 0.15 -22.35 -0.63
C PRO A 198 -1.03 -21.38 -0.51
N PRO A 199 -1.74 -21.37 0.63
CA PRO A 199 -2.88 -20.49 0.85
C PRO A 199 -2.47 -19.03 0.66
N GLN A 200 -3.17 -18.33 -0.22
CA GLN A 200 -2.89 -16.92 -0.52
C GLN A 200 -3.87 -16.01 0.19
N LYS A 201 -3.43 -14.81 0.55
CA LYS A 201 -4.34 -13.81 1.12
C LYS A 201 -5.34 -13.37 0.06
N ARG A 202 -6.62 -13.25 0.44
CA ARG A 202 -7.71 -12.96 -0.50
C ARG A 202 -7.56 -11.60 -1.19
N ILE A 203 -7.05 -10.58 -0.50
CA ILE A 203 -6.78 -9.28 -1.14
C ILE A 203 -5.69 -9.37 -2.22
N TYR A 204 -4.68 -10.21 -2.00
CA TYR A 204 -3.64 -10.47 -2.99
C TYR A 204 -4.24 -11.22 -4.19
N PHE A 205 -5.05 -12.24 -3.93
CA PHE A 205 -5.80 -12.96 -4.97
C PHE A 205 -6.65 -12.02 -5.84
N TYR A 206 -7.39 -11.10 -5.22
CA TYR A 206 -8.16 -10.09 -5.93
C TYR A 206 -7.30 -9.14 -6.76
N TRP A 207 -6.14 -8.72 -6.24
CA TRP A 207 -5.20 -7.90 -6.99
C TRP A 207 -4.71 -8.61 -8.26
N CYS A 208 -4.38 -9.89 -8.17
CA CYS A 208 -3.87 -10.66 -9.31
C CYS A 208 -4.96 -10.97 -10.34
N ASN A 209 -6.17 -11.33 -9.90
CA ASN A 209 -7.21 -11.88 -10.79
C ASN A 209 -8.26 -10.85 -11.23
N SER A 210 -8.35 -9.69 -10.59
CA SER A 210 -9.33 -8.65 -10.96
C SER A 210 -8.65 -7.35 -11.41
N ASP A 211 -8.72 -7.08 -12.71
CA ASP A 211 -8.36 -5.80 -13.31
C ASP A 211 -9.17 -4.64 -12.72
N TYR A 212 -10.45 -4.90 -12.41
CA TYR A 212 -11.36 -3.95 -11.81
C TYR A 212 -10.84 -3.49 -10.44
N CYS A 213 -10.46 -4.43 -9.57
CA CYS A 213 -9.89 -4.14 -8.25
C CYS A 213 -8.64 -3.26 -8.35
N ARG A 214 -7.70 -3.61 -9.26
CA ARG A 214 -6.47 -2.81 -9.46
C ARG A 214 -6.75 -1.38 -9.87
N ARG A 215 -7.65 -1.19 -10.86
CA ARG A 215 -8.04 0.15 -11.34
C ARG A 215 -8.69 0.97 -10.24
N HIS A 216 -9.58 0.36 -9.46
CA HIS A 216 -10.34 1.07 -8.42
C HIS A 216 -9.48 1.46 -7.23
N MET A 217 -8.55 0.59 -6.81
CA MET A 217 -7.59 0.91 -5.75
C MET A 217 -6.66 2.07 -6.15
N ARG A 218 -6.20 2.10 -7.42
CA ARG A 218 -5.43 3.24 -7.94
C ARG A 218 -6.25 4.51 -8.03
N LEU A 219 -7.48 4.42 -8.53
CA LEU A 219 -8.38 5.58 -8.59
C LEU A 219 -8.64 6.18 -7.20
N LEU A 220 -8.84 5.33 -6.19
CA LEU A 220 -9.05 5.78 -4.82
C LEU A 220 -7.83 6.52 -4.27
N THR A 221 -6.62 5.98 -4.50
CA THR A 221 -5.37 6.67 -4.12
C THR A 221 -5.19 7.99 -4.88
N ALA A 222 -5.57 8.06 -6.16
CA ALA A 222 -5.53 9.30 -6.93
C ALA A 222 -6.47 10.37 -6.37
N ILE A 223 -7.68 9.97 -5.95
CA ILE A 223 -8.63 10.87 -5.29
C ILE A 223 -8.05 11.37 -3.95
N ASP A 224 -7.47 10.48 -3.15
CA ASP A 224 -6.84 10.85 -1.88
C ASP A 224 -5.70 11.87 -2.08
N ILE A 225 -4.87 11.70 -3.11
CA ILE A 225 -3.80 12.66 -3.46
C ILE A 225 -4.39 14.04 -3.76
N VAL A 226 -5.40 14.10 -4.62
CA VAL A 226 -6.03 15.38 -5.01
C VAL A 226 -6.62 16.09 -3.78
N ILE A 227 -7.27 15.35 -2.88
CA ILE A 227 -7.84 15.93 -1.67
C ILE A 227 -6.74 16.45 -0.73
N LEU A 228 -5.65 15.69 -0.53
CA LEU A 228 -4.52 16.11 0.31
C LEU A 228 -3.80 17.34 -0.25
N GLU A 229 -3.60 17.42 -1.56
CA GLU A 229 -3.00 18.59 -2.23
C GLU A 229 -3.92 19.81 -2.16
N LEU A 230 -5.24 19.62 -2.33
CA LEU A 230 -6.22 20.70 -2.18
C LEU A 230 -6.28 21.22 -0.74
N GLU A 231 -6.23 20.33 0.25
CA GLU A 231 -6.17 20.70 1.67
C GLU A 231 -4.92 21.53 1.98
N PHE A 232 -3.76 21.11 1.47
CA PHE A 232 -2.52 21.86 1.60
C PHE A 232 -2.61 23.24 0.95
N GLY A 233 -3.09 23.31 -0.29
CA GLY A 233 -3.27 24.58 -1.01
C GLY A 233 -4.23 25.53 -0.29
N LEU A 234 -5.33 25.02 0.26
CA LEU A 234 -6.30 25.81 1.02
C LEU A 234 -5.69 26.36 2.33
N LYS A 235 -4.89 25.56 3.04
CA LYS A 235 -4.17 26.01 4.24
C LYS A 235 -3.14 27.10 3.91
N LEU A 236 -2.41 26.95 2.80
CA LEU A 236 -1.46 27.97 2.35
C LEU A 236 -2.18 29.29 2.03
N LEU A 237 -3.34 29.22 1.35
CA LEU A 237 -4.18 30.37 1.08
C LEU A 237 -4.63 31.08 2.38
N TYR A 238 -5.03 30.32 3.40
CA TYR A 238 -5.44 30.89 4.67
C TYR A 238 -4.30 31.64 5.36
N ILE A 239 -3.10 31.04 5.42
CA ILE A 239 -1.92 31.66 6.04
C ILE A 239 -1.54 32.98 5.37
N LEU A 240 -1.71 33.08 4.05
CA LEU A 240 -1.39 34.28 3.27
C LEU A 240 -2.44 35.39 3.41
N THR A 241 -3.68 35.05 3.74
CA THR A 241 -4.82 35.98 3.65
C THR A 241 -5.31 36.47 5.02
N PHE A 242 -5.27 35.62 6.05
CA PHE A 242 -5.94 35.88 7.33
C PHE A 242 -4.98 36.07 8.52
N GLU A 243 -5.49 36.68 9.58
CA GLU A 243 -4.79 36.82 10.87
C GLU A 243 -4.67 35.48 11.59
N ILE A 244 -3.69 35.38 12.49
CA ILE A 244 -3.24 34.13 13.12
C ILE A 244 -4.38 33.37 13.81
N ASP A 245 -5.22 34.08 14.58
CA ASP A 245 -6.31 33.46 15.34
C ASP A 245 -7.37 32.83 14.42
N THR A 246 -7.66 33.51 13.31
CA THR A 246 -8.61 33.04 12.29
C THR A 246 -8.03 31.85 11.53
N VAL A 247 -6.74 31.93 11.15
CA VAL A 247 -6.04 30.84 10.47
C VAL A 247 -6.01 29.58 11.32
N PHE A 248 -5.79 29.69 12.63
CA PHE A 248 -5.76 28.54 13.52
C PHE A 248 -7.11 27.79 13.52
N ILE A 249 -8.22 28.52 13.70
CA ILE A 249 -9.57 27.94 13.74
C ILE A 249 -9.95 27.35 12.37
N LEU A 250 -9.73 28.08 11.27
CA LEU A 250 -10.05 27.61 9.92
C LEU A 250 -9.21 26.39 9.53
N SER A 251 -7.90 26.40 9.84
CA SER A 251 -7.00 25.29 9.49
C SER A 251 -7.38 24.00 10.19
N SER A 252 -7.63 24.06 11.50
CA SER A 252 -8.03 22.88 12.30
C SER A 252 -9.40 22.35 11.86
N THR A 253 -10.36 23.25 11.63
CA THR A 253 -11.71 22.88 11.18
C THR A 253 -11.68 22.27 9.77
N THR A 254 -10.88 22.84 8.86
CA THR A 254 -10.71 22.32 7.50
C THR A 254 -10.06 20.95 7.51
N LEU A 255 -9.01 20.74 8.29
CA LEU A 255 -8.32 19.45 8.42
C LEU A 255 -9.28 18.37 8.96
N ALA A 256 -10.02 18.67 10.03
CA ALA A 256 -10.98 17.75 10.60
C ALA A 256 -12.08 17.39 9.59
N THR A 257 -12.60 18.39 8.88
CA THR A 257 -13.65 18.21 7.87
C THR A 257 -13.16 17.39 6.68
N ALA A 258 -11.99 17.72 6.13
CA ALA A 258 -11.36 16.99 5.03
C ALA A 258 -11.10 15.53 5.42
N THR A 259 -10.58 15.29 6.63
CA THR A 259 -10.32 13.93 7.15
C THR A 259 -11.61 13.11 7.24
N ILE A 260 -12.70 13.70 7.77
CA ILE A 260 -14.00 13.02 7.86
C ILE A 260 -14.53 12.69 6.47
N ILE A 261 -14.46 13.64 5.52
CA ILE A 261 -14.92 13.43 4.14
C ILE A 261 -14.14 12.30 3.47
N ILE A 262 -12.81 12.31 3.56
CA ILE A 262 -11.93 11.26 3.01
C ILE A 262 -12.28 9.90 3.62
N LEU A 263 -12.44 9.83 4.94
CA LEU A 263 -12.76 8.58 5.62
C LEU A 263 -14.14 8.04 5.20
N CYS A 264 -15.14 8.91 5.06
CA CYS A 264 -16.47 8.55 4.57
C CYS A 264 -16.42 8.03 3.12
N ILE A 265 -15.74 8.76 2.22
CA ILE A 265 -15.59 8.37 0.81
C ILE A 265 -14.85 7.03 0.71
N ASN A 266 -13.72 6.88 1.40
CA ASN A 266 -12.91 5.67 1.36
C ASN A 266 -13.67 4.47 1.93
N THR A 267 -14.39 4.64 3.04
CA THR A 267 -15.19 3.55 3.63
C THR A 267 -16.34 3.15 2.72
N TRP A 268 -17.08 4.13 2.17
CA TRP A 268 -18.18 3.87 1.25
C TRP A 268 -17.70 3.15 -0.01
N TYR A 269 -16.62 3.64 -0.62
CA TYR A 269 -16.04 3.07 -1.82
C TYR A 269 -15.45 1.67 -1.59
N ALA A 270 -14.78 1.45 -0.45
CA ALA A 270 -14.28 0.14 -0.07
C ALA A 270 -15.42 -0.88 0.11
N MET A 271 -16.53 -0.48 0.74
CA MET A 271 -17.73 -1.33 0.84
C MET A 271 -18.34 -1.63 -0.54
N ALA A 272 -18.37 -0.65 -1.43
CA ALA A 272 -18.87 -0.82 -2.80
C ALA A 272 -18.01 -1.80 -3.61
N ILE A 273 -16.68 -1.65 -3.57
CA ILE A 273 -15.74 -2.60 -4.20
C ILE A 273 -15.94 -3.98 -3.61
N LYS A 274 -15.96 -4.11 -2.27
CA LYS A 274 -16.12 -5.40 -1.59
C LYS A 274 -17.37 -6.12 -2.06
N LYS A 275 -18.53 -5.45 -2.06
CA LYS A 275 -19.80 -6.03 -2.50
C LYS A 275 -19.71 -6.55 -3.94
N ARG A 276 -19.06 -5.80 -4.83
CA ARG A 276 -18.90 -6.21 -6.23
C ARG A 276 -17.93 -7.39 -6.39
N MET A 277 -16.84 -7.39 -5.61
CA MET A 277 -15.86 -8.48 -5.60
C MET A 277 -16.46 -9.79 -5.08
N GLU A 278 -17.33 -9.73 -4.06
CA GLU A 278 -18.06 -10.91 -3.56
C GLU A 278 -18.98 -11.52 -4.63
N LEU A 279 -19.54 -10.71 -5.52
CA LEU A 279 -20.38 -11.20 -6.64
C LEU A 279 -19.54 -11.87 -7.74
N GLU A 280 -18.36 -11.33 -8.05
CA GLU A 280 -17.48 -11.86 -9.11
C GLU A 280 -16.58 -13.01 -8.61
N GLU A 281 -16.45 -13.17 -7.29
CA GLU A 281 -15.53 -14.12 -6.66
C GLU A 281 -15.69 -15.58 -7.11
N PRO A 282 -16.90 -16.17 -7.18
CA PRO A 282 -17.05 -17.57 -7.60
C PRO A 282 -16.48 -17.83 -9.00
N GLN A 283 -16.65 -16.87 -9.92
CA GLN A 283 -16.12 -16.97 -11.27
C GLN A 283 -14.59 -16.88 -11.27
N MET A 284 -14.03 -15.96 -10.49
CA MET A 284 -12.57 -15.83 -10.34
C MET A 284 -11.95 -17.08 -9.71
N LEU A 285 -12.59 -17.67 -8.69
CA LEU A 285 -12.13 -18.90 -8.04
C LEU A 285 -12.16 -20.08 -9.01
N GLN A 286 -13.24 -20.23 -9.81
CA GLN A 286 -13.34 -21.27 -10.84
C GLN A 286 -12.25 -21.11 -11.92
N GLN A 287 -12.01 -19.89 -12.39
CA GLN A 287 -10.96 -19.60 -13.38
C GLN A 287 -9.55 -19.87 -12.85
N ALA A 288 -9.33 -19.67 -11.55
CA ALA A 288 -8.05 -19.88 -10.90
C ALA A 288 -7.84 -21.33 -10.41
N GLY A 289 -8.82 -22.22 -10.56
CA GLY A 289 -8.77 -23.60 -10.04
C GLY A 289 -8.71 -23.68 -8.52
N ALA A 290 -9.30 -22.70 -7.82
CA ALA A 290 -9.31 -22.66 -6.35
C ALA A 290 -10.41 -23.56 -5.77
N ILE A 291 -10.20 -24.03 -4.53
CA ILE A 291 -11.18 -24.88 -3.82
C ILE A 291 -12.34 -24.00 -3.37
N ILE A 292 -13.54 -24.25 -3.89
CA ILE A 292 -14.75 -23.53 -3.49
C ILE A 292 -15.28 -24.20 -2.22
N ASN A 293 -14.83 -23.73 -1.07
CA ASN A 293 -15.47 -24.07 0.20
C ASN A 293 -16.78 -23.27 0.28
N PRO A 294 -17.97 -23.91 0.26
CA PRO A 294 -19.22 -23.20 0.46
C PRO A 294 -19.18 -22.55 1.85
N VAL A 295 -19.38 -21.23 1.88
CA VAL A 295 -19.43 -20.42 3.11
C VAL A 295 -20.76 -20.64 3.83
#